data_AF-A0A518WMI1-F1
#
_entry.id   AF-A0A518WMI1-F1
#
_cell.length_a   1.000
_cell.length_b   1.000
_cell.length_c   1.000
_cell.angle_alpha   90.00
_cell.angle_beta   90.00
_cell.angle_gamma   90.00
#
_symmetry.space_group_name_H-M   'P 1'
#
loop_
_entity.id
_entity.type
_entity.pdbx_description
1 polymer ?
#
loop_
_entity_poly.entity_id
_entity_poly.type
_entity_poly.pdbx_seq_one_letter_code
_entity_poly.pdbx_strand_id
1 'polypeptide(L)'
;MDTEWTTGALQRCVLASDEATGQVWVGPESVTVKTDRFRYRARPAQWAVVDGDWLVEAVRVVAARQPMFVTHGLLRTTSGGTLHLNRPEVMAELGRRVGAGLDPSAYAELLGELYSAWTIDGPVVRPFSVTEGTRAGWLIRDPDHFTHVLAVPDAPAVTPPTFVPDPDGGWTLRFFSHNYYLLEIRSAVDVYRWTVTGGPGRAATWVRETVAERVERPLP
;
A
#
# COMPACT_ATOMS: atom_id res chain seq x y z
N MET A 1 -14.34 -13.01 2.52
CA MET A 1 -12.92 -13.33 2.70
C MET A 1 -12.80 -14.80 2.98
N ASP A 2 -11.94 -15.50 2.24
CA ASP A 2 -11.64 -16.90 2.49
C ASP A 2 -10.59 -17.00 3.61
N THR A 3 -11.00 -17.52 4.76
CA THR A 3 -10.17 -17.56 5.98
C THR A 3 -9.08 -18.63 5.91
N GLU A 4 -9.33 -19.74 5.21
CA GLU A 4 -8.36 -20.81 5.00
C GLU A 4 -7.27 -20.34 4.05
N TRP A 5 -7.66 -19.76 2.90
CA TRP A 5 -6.71 -19.16 1.97
C TRP A 5 -5.90 -18.05 2.65
N THR A 6 -6.56 -17.15 3.38
CA THR A 6 -5.89 -16.02 4.06
C THR A 6 -4.84 -16.51 5.06
N THR A 7 -5.18 -17.50 5.89
CA THR A 7 -4.24 -18.06 6.87
C THR A 7 -3.05 -18.74 6.19
N GLY A 8 -3.30 -19.53 5.14
CA GLY A 8 -2.24 -20.16 4.36
C GLY A 8 -1.36 -19.14 3.62
N ALA A 9 -1.95 -18.06 3.09
CA ALA A 9 -1.22 -16.98 2.43
C ALA A 9 -0.33 -16.22 3.41
N LEU A 10 -0.81 -15.93 4.63
CA LEU A 10 0.00 -15.35 5.70
C LEU A 10 1.23 -16.21 6.00
N GLN A 11 1.04 -17.51 6.21
CA GLN A 11 2.12 -18.44 6.52
C GLN A 11 3.17 -18.53 5.41
N ARG A 12 2.74 -18.54 4.13
CA ARG A 12 3.65 -18.67 2.99
C ARG A 12 4.36 -17.39 2.60
N CYS A 13 3.71 -16.24 2.77
CA CYS A 13 4.14 -14.97 2.16
C CYS A 13 4.57 -13.90 3.16
N VAL A 14 4.03 -13.92 4.38
CA VAL A 14 4.16 -12.81 5.33
C VAL A 14 4.97 -13.20 6.56
N LEU A 15 4.68 -14.37 7.15
CA LEU A 15 5.44 -14.86 8.30
C LEU A 15 6.89 -15.16 7.89
N ALA A 16 7.82 -14.93 8.82
CA ALA A 16 9.18 -15.41 8.61
C ALA A 16 9.21 -16.94 8.59
N SER A 17 10.16 -17.53 7.87
CA SER A 17 10.24 -19.00 7.71
C SER A 17 10.46 -19.76 9.02
N ASP A 18 11.00 -19.08 10.04
CA ASP A 18 11.25 -19.61 11.39
C ASP A 18 10.12 -19.27 12.39
N GLU A 19 9.09 -18.54 11.95
CA GLU A 19 8.03 -18.04 12.81
C GLU A 19 6.87 -19.04 12.90
N ALA A 20 6.69 -19.63 14.08
CA ALA A 20 5.59 -20.54 14.32
C ALA A 20 4.28 -19.79 14.60
N THR A 21 3.19 -20.27 14.00
CA THR A 21 1.84 -19.80 14.33
C THR A 21 1.48 -20.27 15.74
N GLY A 22 1.30 -19.33 16.68
CA GLY A 22 0.92 -19.66 18.06
C GLY A 22 -0.59 -19.77 18.22
N GLN A 23 -1.32 -18.72 17.84
CA GLN A 23 -2.79 -18.67 17.96
C GLN A 23 -3.41 -18.05 16.72
N VAL A 24 -4.57 -18.58 16.29
CA VAL A 24 -5.36 -18.06 15.17
C VAL A 24 -6.77 -17.77 15.67
N TRP A 25 -7.25 -16.54 15.45
CA TRP A 25 -8.64 -16.16 15.67
C TRP A 25 -9.28 -15.81 14.33
N VAL A 26 -10.40 -16.45 14.04
CA VAL A 26 -11.19 -16.19 12.85
C VAL A 26 -12.46 -15.47 13.27
N GLY A 27 -12.65 -14.27 12.71
CA GLY A 27 -13.89 -13.50 12.82
C GLY A 27 -14.56 -13.37 11.46
N PRO A 28 -15.78 -12.77 11.41
CA PRO A 28 -16.57 -12.67 10.19
C PRO A 28 -15.87 -11.89 9.06
N GLU A 29 -15.05 -10.90 9.41
CA GLU A 29 -14.36 -10.02 8.45
C GLU A 29 -12.85 -9.91 8.72
N SER A 30 -12.29 -10.80 9.53
CA SER A 30 -10.87 -10.73 9.85
C SER A 30 -10.29 -12.06 10.29
N VAL A 31 -9.05 -12.32 9.91
CA VAL A 31 -8.20 -13.36 10.50
C VAL A 31 -7.12 -12.67 11.31
N THR A 32 -6.95 -13.08 12.57
CA THR A 32 -5.81 -12.64 13.39
C THR A 32 -4.91 -13.83 13.67
N VAL A 33 -3.63 -13.70 13.35
CA VAL A 33 -2.60 -14.69 13.67
C VAL A 33 -1.65 -14.05 14.67
N LYS A 34 -1.43 -14.68 15.82
CA LYS A 34 -0.42 -14.28 16.80
C LYS A 34 0.72 -15.27 16.79
N THR A 35 1.91 -14.73 16.70
CA THR A 35 3.18 -15.44 16.81
C THR A 35 3.92 -14.92 18.05
N ASP A 36 5.14 -15.37 18.26
CA ASP A 36 6.06 -14.82 19.25
C ASP A 36 6.57 -13.41 18.88
N ARG A 37 6.61 -13.07 17.58
CA ARG A 37 7.14 -11.79 17.09
C ARG A 37 6.06 -10.72 16.89
N PHE A 38 4.95 -11.06 16.26
CA PHE A 38 3.93 -10.09 15.82
C PHE A 38 2.50 -10.62 16.04
N ARG A 39 1.56 -9.69 16.09
CA ARG A 39 0.14 -9.97 15.87
C ARG A 39 -0.22 -9.49 14.46
N TYR A 40 -0.54 -10.42 13.57
CA TYR A 40 -0.98 -10.17 12.21
C TYR A 40 -2.50 -10.08 12.16
N ARG A 41 -3.03 -8.96 11.66
CA ARG A 41 -4.46 -8.76 11.46
C ARG A 41 -4.75 -8.62 9.98
N ALA A 42 -5.36 -9.64 9.39
CA ALA A 42 -5.79 -9.67 8.00
C ALA A 42 -7.27 -9.29 7.87
N ARG A 43 -7.59 -8.42 6.93
CA ARG A 43 -8.96 -7.94 6.61
C ARG A 43 -9.10 -7.78 5.09
N PRO A 44 -10.33 -7.84 4.54
CA PRO A 44 -10.58 -7.38 3.18
C PRO A 44 -9.99 -5.99 2.95
N ALA A 45 -9.23 -5.83 1.88
CA ALA A 45 -8.72 -4.52 1.48
C ALA A 45 -9.81 -3.72 0.76
N GLN A 46 -9.85 -2.41 1.00
CA GLN A 46 -10.74 -1.48 0.31
C GLN A 46 -10.00 -0.77 -0.83
N TRP A 47 -9.18 -1.51 -1.58
CA TRP A 47 -8.42 -0.97 -2.71
C TRP A 47 -9.26 -1.00 -3.98
N ALA A 48 -9.07 -0.04 -4.88
CA ALA A 48 -9.76 0.01 -6.15
C ALA A 48 -9.42 -1.18 -7.09
N VAL A 49 -8.31 -1.90 -6.83
CA VAL A 49 -7.97 -3.12 -7.58
C VAL A 49 -8.98 -4.26 -7.41
N VAL A 50 -9.85 -4.19 -6.39
CA VAL A 50 -10.85 -5.24 -6.10
C VAL A 50 -11.89 -5.41 -7.20
N ASP A 51 -12.10 -4.40 -8.02
CA ASP A 51 -13.10 -4.40 -9.09
C ASP A 51 -12.63 -5.13 -10.37
N GLY A 52 -11.40 -5.66 -10.36
CA GLY A 52 -10.83 -6.42 -11.48
C GLY A 52 -11.38 -7.85 -11.58
N ASP A 53 -11.84 -8.26 -12.76
CA ASP A 53 -12.36 -9.59 -13.07
C ASP A 53 -11.35 -10.75 -12.88
N TRP A 54 -10.06 -10.43 -12.87
CA TRP A 54 -8.96 -11.36 -12.66
C TRP A 54 -8.65 -11.62 -11.18
N LEU A 55 -9.31 -10.89 -10.27
CA LEU A 55 -9.10 -10.96 -8.84
C LEU A 55 -10.28 -11.66 -8.15
N VAL A 56 -9.97 -12.52 -7.18
CA VAL A 56 -10.96 -13.17 -6.32
C VAL A 56 -11.13 -12.38 -5.03
N GLU A 57 -10.03 -11.97 -4.40
CA GLU A 57 -10.04 -11.17 -3.18
C GLU A 57 -8.74 -10.38 -3.00
N ALA A 58 -8.83 -9.22 -2.34
CA ALA A 58 -7.70 -8.48 -1.84
C ALA A 58 -7.73 -8.46 -0.31
N VAL A 59 -6.59 -8.70 0.32
CA VAL A 59 -6.44 -8.72 1.76
C VAL A 59 -5.31 -7.79 2.17
N ARG A 60 -5.64 -6.88 3.08
CA ARG A 60 -4.67 -6.04 3.78
C ARG A 60 -4.34 -6.70 5.11
N VAL A 61 -3.05 -6.86 5.37
CA VAL A 61 -2.54 -7.44 6.62
C VAL A 61 -1.76 -6.39 7.37
N VAL A 62 -2.02 -6.23 8.66
CA VAL A 62 -1.18 -5.41 9.54
C VAL A 62 -0.46 -6.32 10.53
N ALA A 63 0.86 -6.41 10.42
CA ALA A 63 1.72 -7.02 11.42
C ALA A 63 2.06 -5.99 12.51
N ALA A 64 1.58 -6.21 13.73
CA ALA A 64 1.70 -5.28 14.84
C ALA A 64 2.60 -5.85 15.96
N ARG A 65 3.64 -5.11 16.32
CA ARG A 65 4.48 -5.31 17.51
C ARG A 65 4.88 -3.93 18.02
N GLN A 66 4.20 -3.40 19.03
CA GLN A 66 4.43 -2.02 19.49
C GLN A 66 5.93 -1.75 19.73
N PRO A 67 6.46 -0.62 19.21
CA PRO A 67 5.78 0.46 18.48
C PRO A 67 5.73 0.26 16.94
N MET A 68 6.13 -0.90 16.43
CA MET A 68 6.22 -1.22 15.00
C MET A 68 4.92 -1.77 14.42
N PHE A 69 4.55 -1.28 13.25
CA PHE A 69 3.38 -1.72 12.48
C PHE A 69 3.74 -1.81 11.00
N VAL A 70 3.65 -2.99 10.43
CA VAL A 70 3.96 -3.25 9.02
C VAL A 70 2.68 -3.60 8.27
N THR A 71 2.42 -2.94 7.15
CA THR A 71 1.29 -3.26 6.28
C THR A 71 1.76 -4.16 5.14
N HIS A 72 1.06 -5.27 4.91
CA HIS A 72 1.23 -6.13 3.76
C HIS A 72 -0.03 -6.19 2.89
N GLY A 73 0.17 -6.41 1.59
CA GLY A 73 -0.91 -6.69 0.65
C GLY A 73 -0.83 -8.06 0.02
N LEU A 74 -1.96 -8.76 0.03
CA LEU A 74 -2.14 -10.06 -0.58
C LEU A 74 -3.29 -9.98 -1.58
N LEU A 75 -3.06 -10.43 -2.80
CA LEU A 75 -4.10 -10.56 -3.83
C LEU A 75 -4.26 -12.03 -4.19
N ARG A 76 -5.50 -12.53 -4.20
CA ARG A 76 -5.83 -13.83 -4.77
C ARG A 76 -6.33 -13.65 -6.20
N THR A 77 -5.69 -14.32 -7.14
CA THR A 77 -6.11 -14.28 -8.55
C THR A 77 -7.11 -15.39 -8.86
N THR A 78 -7.92 -15.20 -9.91
CA THR A 78 -8.84 -16.24 -10.42
C THR A 78 -8.11 -17.49 -10.93
N SER A 79 -6.84 -17.34 -11.32
CA SER A 79 -5.95 -18.47 -11.65
C SER A 79 -5.51 -19.32 -10.44
N GLY A 80 -5.90 -18.93 -9.22
CA GLY A 80 -5.55 -19.62 -7.97
C GLY A 80 -4.23 -19.17 -7.33
N GLY A 81 -3.45 -18.32 -7.99
CA GLY A 81 -2.21 -17.76 -7.46
C GLY A 81 -2.42 -16.68 -6.39
N THR A 82 -1.45 -16.55 -5.47
CA THR A 82 -1.36 -15.45 -4.50
C THR A 82 -0.24 -14.50 -4.88
N LEU A 83 -0.53 -13.20 -4.97
CA LEU A 83 0.48 -12.16 -5.14
C LEU A 83 0.74 -11.49 -3.79
N HIS A 84 2.00 -11.49 -3.35
CA HIS A 84 2.45 -10.72 -2.20
C HIS A 84 2.99 -9.37 -2.68
N LEU A 85 2.18 -8.33 -2.49
CA LEU A 85 2.41 -7.01 -3.08
C LEU A 85 3.62 -6.26 -2.51
N ASN A 86 4.13 -6.66 -1.35
CA ASN A 86 5.32 -6.05 -0.76
C ASN A 86 6.63 -6.54 -1.39
N ARG A 87 6.57 -7.53 -2.29
CA ARG A 87 7.71 -7.94 -3.10
C ARG A 87 7.81 -7.00 -4.31
N PRO A 88 8.87 -6.17 -4.45
CA PRO A 88 8.99 -5.21 -5.54
C PRO A 88 8.81 -5.83 -6.93
N GLU A 89 9.35 -7.03 -7.15
CA GLU A 89 9.20 -7.77 -8.40
C GLU A 89 7.74 -8.17 -8.70
N VAL A 90 6.94 -8.45 -7.67
CA VAL A 90 5.51 -8.76 -7.82
C VAL A 90 4.72 -7.50 -8.10
N MET A 91 5.01 -6.39 -7.41
CA MET A 91 4.41 -5.09 -7.68
C MET A 91 4.75 -4.61 -9.09
N ALA A 92 6.01 -4.73 -9.51
CA ALA A 92 6.48 -4.42 -10.86
C ALA A 92 5.74 -5.22 -11.93
N GLU A 93 5.61 -6.54 -11.73
CA GLU A 93 4.89 -7.41 -12.67
C GLU A 93 3.39 -7.09 -12.74
N LEU A 94 2.78 -6.72 -11.60
CA LEU A 94 1.40 -6.26 -11.56
C LEU A 94 1.18 -5.05 -12.49
N GLY A 95 2.17 -4.16 -12.61
CA GLY A 95 2.13 -3.02 -13.51
C GLY A 95 1.89 -3.38 -14.99
N ARG A 96 2.25 -4.59 -15.45
CA ARG A 96 1.89 -5.02 -16.82
C ARG A 96 0.39 -5.02 -17.06
N ARG A 97 -0.40 -5.30 -16.02
CA ARG A 97 -1.86 -5.29 -16.10
C ARG A 97 -2.43 -3.91 -16.37
N VAL A 98 -1.70 -2.83 -16.10
CA VAL A 98 -2.14 -1.47 -16.48
C VAL A 98 -2.33 -1.38 -18.00
N GLY A 99 -1.41 -1.98 -18.77
CA GLY A 99 -1.57 -2.09 -20.23
C GLY A 99 -2.64 -3.10 -20.68
N ALA A 100 -3.16 -3.90 -19.76
CA ALA A 100 -4.21 -4.91 -19.98
C ALA A 100 -5.55 -4.52 -19.31
N GLY A 101 -5.73 -3.24 -18.96
CA GLY A 101 -7.01 -2.70 -18.47
C GLY A 101 -7.13 -2.50 -16.96
N LEU A 102 -6.10 -2.77 -16.16
CA LEU A 102 -6.07 -2.31 -14.77
C LEU A 102 -6.05 -0.78 -14.73
N ASP A 103 -6.96 -0.18 -13.97
CA ASP A 103 -6.98 1.28 -13.75
C ASP A 103 -5.62 1.77 -13.22
N PRO A 104 -4.94 2.69 -13.92
CA PRO A 104 -3.70 3.30 -13.44
C PRO A 104 -3.81 3.89 -12.03
N SER A 105 -4.97 4.43 -11.65
CA SER A 105 -5.21 5.00 -10.33
C SER A 105 -5.30 3.92 -9.24
N ALA A 106 -5.84 2.75 -9.55
CA ALA A 106 -5.84 1.59 -8.65
C ALA A 106 -4.40 1.09 -8.42
N TYR A 107 -3.58 1.05 -9.46
CA TYR A 107 -2.16 0.70 -9.34
C TYR A 107 -1.38 1.75 -8.53
N ALA A 108 -1.61 3.04 -8.76
CA ALA A 108 -1.04 4.12 -7.96
C ALA A 108 -1.45 4.06 -6.49
N GLU A 109 -2.69 3.66 -6.19
CA GLU A 109 -3.15 3.48 -4.81
C GLU A 109 -2.36 2.40 -4.07
N LEU A 110 -2.07 1.26 -4.72
CA LEU A 110 -1.27 0.18 -4.13
C LEU A 110 0.17 0.62 -3.85
N LEU A 111 0.82 1.30 -4.80
CA LEU A 111 2.15 1.89 -4.59
C LEU A 111 2.11 2.95 -3.48
N GLY A 112 1.08 3.80 -3.49
CA GLY A 112 0.84 4.82 -2.49
C GLY A 112 0.75 4.24 -1.08
N GLU A 113 0.00 3.16 -0.89
CA GLU A 113 -0.16 2.56 0.43
C GLU A 113 1.06 1.75 0.90
N LEU A 114 1.60 0.89 0.03
CA LEU A 114 2.60 -0.10 0.42
C LEU A 114 4.04 0.38 0.30
N TYR A 115 4.29 1.38 -0.55
CA TYR A 115 5.64 1.86 -0.88
C TYR A 115 5.86 3.34 -0.53
N SER A 116 4.90 4.04 0.09
CA SER A 116 5.13 5.39 0.63
C SER A 116 5.64 5.32 2.07
N ALA A 117 6.81 4.71 2.25
CA ALA A 117 7.49 4.58 3.54
C ALA A 117 8.87 5.24 3.52
N TRP A 118 9.54 5.32 4.67
CA TRP A 118 10.85 5.96 4.77
C TRP A 118 11.88 5.30 3.82
N THR A 119 11.84 3.98 3.71
CA THR A 119 12.53 3.23 2.64
C THR A 119 11.55 2.88 1.53
N ILE A 120 12.01 2.90 0.28
CA ILE A 120 11.17 2.58 -0.88
C ILE A 120 10.90 1.08 -0.98
N ASP A 121 11.80 0.22 -0.47
CA ASP A 121 11.71 -1.25 -0.57
C ASP A 121 11.46 -1.94 0.78
N GLY A 122 11.25 -1.18 1.86
CA GLY A 122 11.26 -1.71 3.23
C GLY A 122 9.94 -1.52 3.96
N PRO A 123 9.67 -2.36 4.98
CA PRO A 123 8.45 -2.31 5.74
C PRO A 123 8.28 -0.95 6.42
N VAL A 124 7.06 -0.40 6.31
CA VAL A 124 6.64 0.82 7.01
C VAL A 124 6.93 0.66 8.51
N VAL A 125 7.65 1.62 9.11
CA VAL A 125 7.66 1.80 10.57
C VAL A 125 7.24 3.25 10.84
N ARG A 126 6.05 3.41 11.41
CA ARG A 126 5.61 4.66 12.04
C ARG A 126 5.18 4.33 13.48
N PRO A 127 5.63 5.09 14.49
CA PRO A 127 5.54 4.74 15.91
C PRO A 127 4.11 4.77 16.50
N PHE A 128 3.04 4.76 15.70
CA PHE A 128 1.66 4.84 16.19
C PHE A 128 0.71 3.76 15.64
N SER A 129 -0.18 3.29 16.52
CA SER A 129 -1.16 2.20 16.33
C SER A 129 -2.29 2.49 15.34
N VAL A 130 -2.44 3.73 14.86
CA VAL A 130 -3.51 4.09 13.91
C VAL A 130 -3.41 3.32 12.60
N THR A 131 -2.22 2.89 12.17
CA THR A 131 -2.08 2.06 10.96
C THR A 131 -2.71 0.66 11.10
N GLU A 132 -3.06 0.23 12.32
CA GLU A 132 -3.92 -0.95 12.53
C GLU A 132 -5.31 -0.75 11.91
N GLY A 133 -5.85 0.48 11.96
CA GLY A 133 -7.16 0.84 11.43
C GLY A 133 -7.14 1.68 10.15
N THR A 134 -6.03 2.34 9.84
CA THR A 134 -5.89 3.32 8.74
C THR A 134 -4.80 2.86 7.77
N ARG A 135 -4.94 3.26 6.49
CA ARG A 135 -3.94 2.96 5.46
C ARG A 135 -2.58 3.56 5.82
N ALA A 136 -1.51 2.85 5.47
CA ALA A 136 -0.13 3.27 5.77
C ALA A 136 0.33 4.46 4.90
N GLY A 137 -0.21 4.56 3.69
CA GLY A 137 -0.04 5.68 2.78
C GLY A 137 -1.28 5.86 1.92
N TRP A 138 -1.39 7.03 1.30
CA TRP A 138 -2.57 7.48 0.57
C TRP A 138 -2.18 8.10 -0.76
N LEU A 139 -2.88 7.73 -1.82
CA LEU A 139 -2.83 8.43 -3.10
C LEU A 139 -3.51 9.80 -2.97
N ILE A 140 -2.83 10.86 -3.38
CA ILE A 140 -3.44 12.18 -3.50
C ILE A 140 -4.21 12.21 -4.82
N ARG A 141 -5.54 12.00 -4.73
CA ARG A 141 -6.45 12.06 -5.88
C ARG A 141 -6.92 13.48 -6.18
N ASP A 142 -7.21 14.23 -5.12
CA ASP A 142 -7.74 15.58 -5.16
C ASP A 142 -6.75 16.54 -4.46
N PRO A 143 -6.00 17.34 -5.23
CA PRO A 143 -5.07 18.34 -4.69
C PRO A 143 -5.73 19.40 -3.81
N ASP A 144 -6.95 19.82 -4.13
CA ASP A 144 -7.64 20.89 -3.40
C ASP A 144 -8.08 20.36 -2.04
N HIS A 145 -8.66 19.15 -2.02
CA HIS A 145 -8.97 18.47 -0.76
C HIS A 145 -7.71 18.21 0.07
N PHE A 146 -6.62 17.75 -0.55
CA PHE A 146 -5.37 17.51 0.17
C PHE A 146 -4.81 18.79 0.79
N THR A 147 -4.76 19.89 0.04
CA THR A 147 -4.27 21.19 0.52
C THR A 147 -5.13 21.71 1.66
N HIS A 148 -6.45 21.60 1.53
CA HIS A 148 -7.39 21.97 2.58
C HIS A 148 -7.20 21.13 3.86
N VAL A 149 -7.03 19.81 3.71
CA VAL A 149 -6.83 18.88 4.84
C VAL A 149 -5.47 19.09 5.50
N LEU A 150 -4.42 19.41 4.75
CA LEU A 150 -3.09 19.64 5.30
C LEU A 150 -3.06 20.94 6.11
N ALA A 151 -3.78 21.98 5.67
CA ALA A 151 -4.01 23.24 6.39
C ALA A 151 -2.74 23.94 6.89
N VAL A 152 -1.66 23.90 6.10
CA VAL A 152 -0.38 24.59 6.39
C VAL A 152 -0.08 25.65 5.34
N PRO A 153 0.55 26.79 5.70
CA PRO A 153 0.85 27.88 4.76
C PRO A 153 1.73 27.48 3.57
N ASP A 154 2.67 26.54 3.78
CA ASP A 154 3.64 26.08 2.77
C ASP A 154 3.35 24.64 2.31
N ALA A 155 2.08 24.33 2.08
CA ALA A 155 1.69 23.00 1.59
C ALA A 155 2.38 22.71 0.24
N PRO A 156 2.94 21.51 0.04
CA PRO A 156 3.60 21.19 -1.21
C PRO A 156 2.62 21.24 -2.38
N ALA A 157 3.05 21.83 -3.50
CA ALA A 157 2.27 21.82 -4.73
C ALA A 157 2.16 20.37 -5.26
N VAL A 158 0.93 19.86 -5.29
CA VAL A 158 0.60 18.53 -5.79
C VAL A 158 -0.38 18.64 -6.96
N THR A 159 -0.38 17.65 -7.83
CA THR A 159 -1.31 17.57 -8.97
C THR A 159 -2.06 16.23 -8.94
N PRO A 160 -3.21 16.12 -9.62
CA PRO A 160 -3.90 14.85 -9.74
C PRO A 160 -3.03 13.80 -10.45
N PRO A 161 -3.31 12.49 -10.28
CA PRO A 161 -2.64 11.44 -11.04
C PRO A 161 -2.79 11.67 -12.55
N THR A 162 -1.70 11.49 -13.29
CA THR A 162 -1.68 11.61 -14.75
C THR A 162 -1.16 10.33 -15.36
N PHE A 163 -1.87 9.83 -16.37
CA PHE A 163 -1.49 8.66 -17.13
C PHE A 163 -1.27 9.07 -18.59
N VAL A 164 -0.10 8.73 -19.12
CA VAL A 164 0.30 9.05 -20.50
C VAL A 164 0.72 7.75 -21.17
N PRO A 165 -0.02 7.26 -22.18
CA PRO A 165 0.44 6.15 -23.00
C PRO A 165 1.63 6.60 -23.87
N ASP A 166 2.64 5.75 -23.98
CA ASP A 166 3.80 5.99 -24.85
C ASP A 166 3.51 5.46 -26.26
N PRO A 167 4.06 6.06 -27.33
CA PRO A 167 3.84 5.62 -28.72
C PRO A 167 4.20 4.15 -28.97
N ASP A 168 5.19 3.62 -28.25
CA ASP A 168 5.69 2.25 -28.39
C ASP A 168 4.87 1.22 -27.58
N GLY A 169 3.68 1.59 -27.10
CA GLY A 169 2.80 0.74 -26.28
C GLY A 169 3.21 0.66 -24.80
N GLY A 170 4.20 1.46 -24.39
CA GLY A 170 4.52 1.73 -22.99
C GLY A 170 3.51 2.67 -22.34
N TRP A 171 3.74 2.99 -21.08
CA TRP A 171 3.01 4.04 -20.39
C TRP A 171 3.86 4.67 -19.29
N THR A 172 3.52 5.92 -18.98
CA THR A 172 4.04 6.66 -17.84
C THR A 172 2.89 7.14 -16.95
N LEU A 173 2.96 6.82 -15.66
CA LEU A 173 2.04 7.23 -14.62
C LEU A 173 2.77 8.13 -13.63
N ARG A 174 2.27 9.35 -13.43
CA ARG A 174 2.79 10.30 -12.43
C ARG A 174 1.72 10.63 -11.42
N PHE A 175 2.06 10.58 -10.14
CA PHE A 175 1.12 10.88 -9.07
C PHE A 175 1.86 11.33 -7.81
N PHE A 176 1.10 11.83 -6.84
CA PHE A 176 1.61 12.10 -5.51
C PHE A 176 0.96 11.17 -4.50
N SER A 177 1.73 10.78 -3.49
CA SER A 177 1.20 10.09 -2.33
C SER A 177 1.63 10.81 -1.07
N HIS A 178 0.96 10.53 0.03
CA HIS A 178 1.38 10.98 1.33
C HIS A 178 1.22 9.89 2.37
N ASN A 179 1.92 10.04 3.47
CA ASN A 179 1.77 9.20 4.64
C ASN A 179 1.68 10.11 5.89
N TYR A 180 0.92 9.66 6.88
CA TYR A 180 0.66 10.43 8.10
C TYR A 180 1.24 9.70 9.33
N TYR A 181 1.94 10.40 10.23
CA TYR A 181 2.36 9.87 11.53
C TYR A 181 2.07 10.87 12.64
N LEU A 182 1.89 10.33 13.84
CA LEU A 182 1.86 11.13 15.06
C LEU A 182 3.27 11.33 15.61
N LEU A 183 3.49 12.56 16.06
CA LEU A 183 4.51 12.96 17.02
C LEU A 183 3.82 13.09 18.40
N GLU A 184 4.58 13.25 19.48
CA GLU A 184 4.03 13.22 20.85
C GLU A 184 2.83 14.16 21.07
N ILE A 185 2.85 15.34 20.44
CA ILE A 185 1.80 16.37 20.57
C ILE A 185 1.36 16.98 19.23
N ARG A 186 1.84 16.44 18.12
CA ARG A 186 1.59 16.93 16.75
C ARG A 186 1.37 15.75 15.82
N SER A 187 0.94 16.02 14.61
CA SER A 187 1.08 15.04 13.54
C SER A 187 1.93 15.59 12.42
N ALA A 188 2.50 14.73 11.60
CA ALA A 188 3.24 15.15 10.44
C ALA A 188 2.98 14.26 9.24
N VAL A 189 3.17 14.86 8.07
CA VAL A 189 2.94 14.25 6.77
C VAL A 189 4.25 14.31 5.97
N ASP A 190 4.62 13.20 5.35
CA ASP A 190 5.57 13.25 4.24
C ASP A 190 4.78 13.12 2.95
N VAL A 191 5.24 13.82 1.92
CA VAL A 191 4.63 13.81 0.59
C VAL A 191 5.69 13.33 -0.41
N TYR A 192 5.28 12.42 -1.27
CA TYR A 192 6.14 11.82 -2.28
C TYR A 192 5.57 12.07 -3.66
N ARG A 193 6.47 12.33 -4.61
CA ARG A 193 6.19 12.38 -6.04
C ARG A 193 6.68 11.11 -6.69
N TRP A 194 5.83 10.51 -7.52
CA TRP A 194 6.10 9.26 -8.20
C TRP A 194 6.14 9.48 -9.70
N THR A 195 7.10 8.81 -10.34
CA THR A 195 7.06 8.52 -11.78
C THR A 195 7.20 7.03 -11.95
N VAL A 196 6.20 6.41 -12.55
CA VAL A 196 6.14 4.98 -12.80
C VAL A 196 6.05 4.77 -14.30
N THR A 197 6.86 3.86 -14.84
CA THR A 197 6.81 3.51 -16.26
C THR A 197 6.63 2.01 -16.41
N GLY A 198 5.92 1.58 -17.44
CA GLY A 198 5.69 0.17 -17.70
C GLY A 198 5.20 -0.08 -19.12
N GLY A 199 4.67 -1.27 -19.36
CA GLY A 199 4.01 -1.65 -20.61
C GLY A 199 3.66 -3.14 -20.62
N PRO A 200 2.87 -3.62 -21.60
CA PRO A 200 2.52 -5.05 -21.68
C PRO A 200 3.76 -5.95 -21.76
N GLY A 201 4.78 -5.51 -22.50
CA GLY A 201 6.05 -6.22 -22.67
C GLY A 201 7.09 -5.98 -21.57
N ARG A 202 6.86 -5.08 -20.61
CA ARG A 202 7.85 -4.64 -19.63
C ARG A 202 7.23 -4.44 -18.24
N ALA A 203 7.75 -5.14 -17.23
CA ALA A 203 7.38 -4.91 -15.84
C ALA A 203 7.56 -3.43 -15.46
N ALA A 204 6.71 -2.93 -14.56
CA ALA A 204 6.78 -1.54 -14.16
C ALA A 204 8.07 -1.23 -13.38
N THR A 205 8.58 -0.03 -13.56
CA THR A 205 9.68 0.55 -12.78
C THR A 205 9.23 1.89 -12.24
N TRP A 206 9.76 2.31 -11.09
CA TRP A 206 9.35 3.56 -10.47
C TRP A 206 10.53 4.32 -9.87
N VAL A 207 10.38 5.64 -9.87
CA VAL A 207 11.20 6.57 -9.10
C VAL A 207 10.29 7.33 -8.16
N ARG A 208 10.75 7.51 -6.93
CA ARG A 208 10.04 8.25 -5.88
C ARG A 208 10.94 9.34 -5.31
N GLU A 209 10.45 10.56 -5.30
CA GLU A 209 11.10 11.73 -4.71
C GLU A 209 10.31 12.16 -3.46
N THR A 210 10.99 12.47 -2.36
CA THR A 210 10.38 13.12 -1.19
C THR A 210 10.27 14.62 -1.49
N VAL A 211 9.04 15.12 -1.70
CA VAL A 211 8.81 16.54 -2.02
C VAL A 211 8.55 17.39 -0.78
N ALA A 212 8.08 16.77 0.30
CA ALA A 212 8.01 17.37 1.61
C ALA A 212 8.21 16.28 2.66
N GLU A 213 8.97 16.59 3.71
CA GLU A 213 9.25 15.69 4.82
C GLU A 213 8.85 16.39 6.11
N ARG A 214 8.19 15.66 7.01
CA ARG A 214 7.82 16.15 8.35
C ARG A 214 7.04 17.47 8.31
N VAL A 215 6.06 17.56 7.40
CA VAL A 215 5.15 18.71 7.40
C VAL A 215 4.25 18.59 8.62
N GLU A 216 4.62 19.28 9.69
CA GLU A 216 3.89 19.26 10.95
C GLU A 216 2.57 20.00 10.83
N ARG A 217 1.54 19.43 11.46
CA ARG A 217 0.21 20.00 11.56
C ARG A 217 -0.33 19.80 12.98
N PRO A 218 -1.25 20.68 13.43
CA PRO A 218 -1.99 20.44 14.67
C PRO A 218 -2.65 19.06 14.65
N LEU A 219 -2.81 18.46 15.83
CA LEU A 219 -3.68 17.28 15.96
C LEU A 219 -5.11 17.68 15.55
N PRO A 220 -5.84 16.82 14.82
CA PRO A 220 -7.25 17.04 14.53
C PRO A 220 -8.10 17.07 15.80
#